data_AF-A0A455X261-F1
#
_entry.id   AF-A0A455X261-F1
#
_cell.length_a   1.000
_cell.length_b   1.000
_cell.length_c   1.000
_cell.angle_alpha   90.00
_cell.angle_beta   90.00
_cell.angle_gamma   90.00
#
_symmetry.space_group_name_H-M   'P 1'
#
loop_
_entity.id
_entity.type
_entity.pdbx_description
1 polymer ?
#
loop_
_entity_poly.entity_id
_entity_poly.type
_entity_poly.pdbx_seq_one_letter_code
_entity_poly.pdbx_strand_id
1 'polypeptide(L)'
;MKIKLTLAASAILLALGSNVAQAFTSGSTGTDGAFSPTVNTQLTLPASGVFNFTSVNIPNGVTVTFKKNALNTPVILLATGNVTIAGIVDVSGTNGTATGASGDGNLGDDGLSGKGGPGGFDGGRGGAAGIKDITNTQGSGGTGLGPGAGAGAQGCYHVAGNNIYALRGASGSFGAVGTNGSGAGEGFCTTPQNSNGVSSISVLAGSIYGSSSLVPMIGGSGGGGGSGGAAFGGSGGGGGVAPFSSPPRELCRSAGKFSPMVE
;
A
#
# COMPACT_ATOMS: atom_id res chain seq x y z
N MET A 1 -15.99 -61.97 -38.81
CA MET A 1 -15.29 -61.37 -37.65
C MET A 1 -14.26 -60.35 -38.15
N LYS A 2 -14.76 -59.23 -38.66
CA LYS A 2 -14.03 -58.04 -39.09
C LYS A 2 -14.95 -56.88 -38.66
N ILE A 3 -14.45 -55.69 -38.31
CA ILE A 3 -15.22 -54.57 -37.69
C ILE A 3 -15.26 -54.59 -36.15
N LYS A 4 -14.14 -54.85 -35.47
CA LYS A 4 -13.97 -54.41 -34.06
C LYS A 4 -12.62 -53.73 -33.76
N LEU A 5 -11.73 -53.61 -34.75
CA LEU A 5 -10.36 -53.15 -34.51
C LEU A 5 -10.09 -51.69 -34.94
N THR A 6 -11.05 -50.99 -35.53
CA THR A 6 -10.86 -49.62 -36.04
C THR A 6 -11.32 -48.52 -35.08
N LEU A 7 -12.19 -48.80 -34.10
CA LEU A 7 -12.63 -47.77 -33.13
C LEU A 7 -11.62 -47.52 -31.99
N ALA A 8 -10.81 -48.53 -31.63
CA ALA A 8 -9.83 -48.39 -30.56
C ALA A 8 -8.62 -47.50 -30.95
N ALA A 9 -8.31 -47.39 -32.25
CA ALA A 9 -7.22 -46.54 -32.74
C ALA A 9 -7.58 -45.04 -32.79
N SER A 10 -8.88 -44.71 -32.91
CA SER A 10 -9.33 -43.31 -32.99
C SER A 10 -9.48 -42.64 -31.62
N ALA A 11 -9.73 -43.42 -30.57
CA ALA A 11 -9.86 -42.91 -29.19
C ALA A 11 -8.51 -42.61 -28.52
N ILE A 12 -7.43 -43.28 -28.95
CA ILE A 12 -6.07 -43.06 -28.41
C ILE A 12 -5.40 -41.83 -29.05
N LEU A 13 -5.80 -41.45 -30.27
CA LEU A 13 -5.27 -40.28 -30.96
C LEU A 13 -5.85 -38.95 -30.42
N LEU A 14 -7.02 -38.97 -29.77
CA LEU A 14 -7.62 -37.80 -29.11
C LEU A 14 -7.07 -37.53 -27.70
N ALA A 15 -6.35 -38.48 -27.10
CA ALA A 15 -5.77 -38.33 -25.75
C ALA A 15 -4.38 -37.67 -25.76
N LEU A 16 -3.82 -37.39 -26.94
CA LEU A 16 -2.57 -36.64 -27.14
C LEU A 16 -2.81 -35.14 -27.40
N GLY A 17 -4.03 -34.65 -27.11
CA GLY A 17 -4.35 -33.23 -27.07
C GLY A 17 -3.35 -32.53 -26.17
N SER A 18 -2.35 -31.92 -26.80
CA SER A 18 -1.29 -31.19 -26.14
C SER A 18 -1.97 -30.20 -25.21
N ASN A 19 -1.68 -30.29 -23.92
CA ASN A 19 -1.92 -29.17 -23.01
C ASN A 19 -1.02 -28.04 -23.53
N VAL A 20 -1.47 -27.32 -24.55
CA VAL A 20 -0.86 -26.08 -24.96
C VAL A 20 -1.15 -25.16 -23.79
N ALA A 21 -0.22 -25.11 -22.83
CA ALA A 21 -0.23 -24.10 -21.80
C ALA A 21 -0.42 -22.78 -22.55
N GLN A 22 -1.56 -22.13 -22.35
CA GLN A 22 -1.82 -20.87 -23.02
C GLN A 22 -0.68 -19.95 -22.59
N ALA A 23 0.16 -19.55 -23.54
CA ALA A 23 1.24 -18.63 -23.27
C ALA A 23 0.60 -17.37 -22.70
N PHE A 24 0.87 -17.09 -21.42
CA PHE A 24 0.39 -15.88 -20.78
C PHE A 24 1.00 -14.70 -21.55
N THR A 25 0.15 -13.89 -22.17
CA THR A 25 0.57 -12.60 -22.69
C THR A 25 0.28 -11.54 -21.64
N SER A 26 1.29 -10.78 -21.27
CA SER A 26 1.13 -9.65 -20.36
C SER A 26 0.37 -8.48 -21.00
N GLY A 27 0.19 -8.48 -22.32
CA GLY A 27 -0.28 -7.33 -23.09
C GLY A 27 0.80 -6.26 -23.32
N SER A 28 2.06 -6.52 -22.96
CA SER A 28 3.17 -5.60 -23.26
C SER A 28 3.35 -5.39 -24.76
N THR A 29 3.53 -4.14 -25.18
CA THR A 29 3.92 -3.79 -26.55
C THR A 29 5.42 -3.92 -26.82
N GLY A 30 6.25 -4.08 -25.77
CA GLY A 30 7.71 -4.15 -25.88
C GLY A 30 8.41 -2.84 -26.29
N THR A 31 7.69 -1.72 -26.34
CA THR A 31 8.20 -0.42 -26.83
C THR A 31 9.35 0.15 -25.99
N ASP A 32 9.44 -0.22 -24.71
CA ASP A 32 10.44 0.30 -23.77
C ASP A 32 11.72 -0.58 -23.74
N GLY A 33 11.79 -1.63 -24.55
CA GLY A 33 12.98 -2.48 -24.66
C GLY A 33 13.28 -3.31 -23.40
N ALA A 34 14.52 -3.76 -23.25
CA ALA A 34 14.93 -4.57 -22.10
C ALA A 34 15.31 -3.66 -20.92
N PHE A 35 14.75 -3.92 -19.74
CA PHE A 35 15.09 -3.21 -18.51
C PHE A 35 15.98 -4.07 -17.62
N SER A 36 17.28 -3.74 -17.55
CA SER A 36 18.26 -4.46 -16.73
C SER A 36 19.23 -3.50 -16.03
N PRO A 37 18.77 -2.71 -15.05
CA PRO A 37 19.62 -1.75 -14.35
C PRO A 37 20.74 -2.45 -13.57
N THR A 38 21.94 -1.87 -13.58
CA THR A 38 23.11 -2.35 -12.82
C THR A 38 23.40 -1.53 -11.57
N VAL A 39 22.70 -0.41 -11.40
CA VAL A 39 22.80 0.50 -10.25
C VAL A 39 21.39 0.96 -9.85
N ASN A 40 21.28 1.51 -8.65
CA ASN A 40 20.03 2.10 -8.18
C ASN A 40 19.50 3.11 -9.19
N THR A 41 18.26 2.91 -9.63
CA THR A 41 17.69 3.64 -10.76
C THR A 41 16.33 4.20 -10.36
N GLN A 42 16.09 5.47 -10.68
CA GLN A 42 14.77 6.06 -10.58
C GLN A 42 14.15 6.20 -11.97
N LEU A 43 13.01 5.55 -12.19
CA LEU A 43 12.23 5.68 -13.42
C LEU A 43 11.20 6.81 -13.29
N THR A 44 11.03 7.60 -14.36
CA THR A 44 9.95 8.59 -14.43
C THR A 44 8.69 7.92 -14.95
N LEU A 45 7.57 8.00 -14.21
CA LEU A 45 6.33 7.38 -14.65
C LEU A 45 5.80 8.02 -15.94
N PRO A 46 5.43 7.21 -16.95
CA PRO A 46 4.60 7.70 -18.03
C PRO A 46 3.24 8.14 -17.48
N ALA A 47 2.52 8.98 -18.21
CA ALA A 47 1.20 9.47 -17.79
C ALA A 47 0.18 8.34 -17.54
N SER A 48 0.35 7.19 -18.22
CA SER A 48 -0.45 5.99 -18.04
C SER A 48 -0.09 5.17 -16.79
N GLY A 49 1.12 5.33 -16.25
CA GLY A 49 1.69 4.46 -15.22
C GLY A 49 2.17 3.10 -15.73
N VAL A 50 2.06 2.83 -17.04
CA VAL A 50 2.37 1.53 -17.65
C VAL A 50 3.68 1.59 -18.43
N PHE A 51 4.61 0.71 -18.07
CA PHE A 51 5.82 0.42 -18.85
C PHE A 51 5.63 -0.88 -19.65
N ASN A 52 6.12 -0.89 -20.88
CA ASN A 52 6.00 -1.98 -21.85
C ASN A 52 7.39 -2.48 -22.26
N PHE A 53 8.00 -3.30 -21.42
CA PHE A 53 9.32 -3.86 -21.68
C PHE A 53 9.27 -5.11 -22.56
N THR A 54 10.40 -5.46 -23.15
CA THR A 54 10.63 -6.78 -23.73
C THR A 54 11.07 -7.78 -22.66
N SER A 55 11.87 -7.36 -21.69
CA SER A 55 12.27 -8.17 -20.53
C SER A 55 12.60 -7.28 -19.33
N VAL A 56 12.48 -7.82 -18.12
CA VAL A 56 12.82 -7.12 -16.87
C VAL A 56 13.79 -7.99 -16.07
N ASN A 57 14.92 -7.42 -15.68
CA ASN A 57 15.91 -8.06 -14.82
C ASN A 57 16.41 -7.06 -13.78
N ILE A 58 16.00 -7.20 -12.52
CA ILE A 58 16.46 -6.35 -11.42
C ILE A 58 17.41 -7.19 -10.56
N PRO A 59 18.73 -7.01 -10.67
CA PRO A 59 19.71 -7.79 -9.93
C PRO A 59 19.64 -7.56 -8.42
N ASN A 60 20.18 -8.49 -7.64
CA ASN A 60 20.34 -8.30 -6.20
C ASN A 60 21.20 -7.06 -5.90
N GLY A 61 20.86 -6.33 -4.85
CA GLY A 61 21.54 -5.08 -4.47
C GLY A 61 21.15 -3.86 -5.30
N VAL A 62 20.27 -3.99 -6.30
CA VAL A 62 19.71 -2.87 -7.06
C VAL A 62 18.32 -2.51 -6.55
N THR A 63 18.11 -1.23 -6.25
CA THR A 63 16.80 -0.66 -5.92
C THR A 63 16.29 0.17 -7.09
N VAL A 64 15.09 -0.16 -7.56
CA VAL A 64 14.35 0.61 -8.56
C VAL A 64 13.27 1.42 -7.86
N THR A 65 13.33 2.74 -8.00
CA THR A 65 12.31 3.66 -7.48
C THR A 65 11.58 4.35 -8.63
N PHE A 66 10.50 5.03 -8.32
CA PHE A 66 9.68 5.68 -9.31
C PHE A 66 9.31 7.12 -8.93
N LYS A 67 9.54 8.04 -9.85
CA LYS A 67 9.05 9.42 -9.74
C LYS A 67 7.60 9.48 -10.18
N LYS A 68 6.73 9.96 -9.30
CA LYS A 68 5.29 10.15 -9.58
C LYS A 68 5.06 11.00 -10.83
N ASN A 69 4.04 10.65 -11.58
CA ASN A 69 3.48 11.53 -12.61
C ASN A 69 2.43 12.48 -11.99
N ALA A 70 1.89 13.40 -12.78
CA ALA A 70 0.93 14.41 -12.32
C ALA A 70 -0.37 13.81 -11.74
N LEU A 71 -0.77 12.62 -12.20
CA LEU A 71 -1.99 11.93 -11.75
C LEU A 71 -1.72 10.90 -10.63
N ASN A 72 -0.46 10.76 -10.23
CA ASN A 72 0.04 9.71 -9.35
C ASN A 72 -0.54 8.32 -9.65
N THR A 73 -0.48 7.88 -10.91
CA THR A 73 -1.03 6.58 -11.32
C THR A 73 -0.28 5.41 -10.67
N PRO A 74 -0.92 4.24 -10.49
CA PRO A 74 -0.21 3.01 -10.11
C PRO A 74 0.91 2.65 -11.09
N VAL A 75 1.91 1.93 -10.60
CA VAL A 75 3.03 1.42 -11.42
C VAL A 75 2.67 0.05 -11.96
N ILE A 76 2.72 -0.09 -13.29
CA ILE A 76 2.48 -1.36 -13.99
C ILE A 76 3.68 -1.65 -14.88
N LEU A 77 4.35 -2.78 -14.66
CA LEU A 77 5.45 -3.25 -15.51
C LEU A 77 4.97 -4.44 -16.33
N LEU A 78 4.81 -4.25 -17.63
CA LEU A 78 4.48 -5.32 -18.57
C LEU A 78 5.75 -5.75 -19.30
N ALA A 79 5.90 -7.06 -19.53
CA ALA A 79 7.02 -7.62 -20.29
C ALA A 79 6.53 -8.66 -21.30
N THR A 80 7.04 -8.63 -22.54
CA THR A 80 6.74 -9.69 -23.53
C THR A 80 7.52 -10.97 -23.26
N GLY A 81 8.66 -10.88 -22.57
CA GLY A 81 9.53 -11.99 -22.19
C GLY A 81 9.75 -12.08 -20.68
N ASN A 82 10.91 -12.60 -20.29
CA ASN A 82 11.20 -12.97 -18.90
C ASN A 82 11.24 -11.77 -17.95
N VAL A 83 10.72 -11.97 -16.74
CA VAL A 83 10.79 -11.03 -15.61
C VAL A 83 11.51 -11.71 -14.45
N THR A 84 12.68 -11.18 -14.08
CA THR A 84 13.45 -11.60 -12.91
C THR A 84 13.64 -10.42 -11.97
N ILE A 85 13.16 -10.55 -10.74
CA ILE A 85 13.35 -9.55 -9.68
C ILE A 85 14.07 -10.24 -8.53
N ALA A 86 15.35 -9.93 -8.38
CA ALA A 86 16.20 -10.35 -7.27
C ALA A 86 16.57 -9.16 -6.35
N GLY A 87 16.49 -7.93 -6.86
CA GLY A 87 16.63 -6.69 -6.08
C GLY A 87 15.30 -6.15 -5.55
N ILE A 88 15.25 -4.85 -5.31
CA ILE A 88 14.10 -4.16 -4.70
C ILE A 88 13.36 -3.32 -5.75
N VAL A 89 12.04 -3.45 -5.77
CA VAL A 89 11.13 -2.49 -6.43
C VAL A 89 10.47 -1.69 -5.32
N ASP A 90 10.83 -0.42 -5.19
CA ASP A 90 10.37 0.44 -4.11
C ASP A 90 9.32 1.43 -4.62
N VAL A 91 8.10 1.24 -4.12
CA VAL A 91 6.92 2.09 -4.37
C VAL A 91 6.40 2.71 -3.06
N SER A 92 7.20 2.70 -2.00
CA SER A 92 6.78 3.18 -0.68
C SER A 92 6.35 4.65 -0.68
N GLY A 93 5.37 4.95 0.18
CA GLY A 93 5.08 6.32 0.61
C GLY A 93 5.99 6.73 1.76
N THR A 94 5.87 7.98 2.19
CA THR A 94 6.58 8.48 3.37
C THR A 94 5.69 8.45 4.60
N ASN A 95 6.31 8.38 5.76
CA ASN A 95 5.65 8.69 7.03
C ASN A 95 5.31 10.20 7.08
N GLY A 96 4.34 10.56 7.93
CA GLY A 96 4.20 11.96 8.35
C GLY A 96 5.44 12.41 9.11
N THR A 97 5.71 13.71 9.10
CA THR A 97 6.82 14.30 9.84
C THR A 97 6.63 14.11 11.34
N ALA A 98 7.76 13.97 12.05
CA ALA A 98 7.73 13.96 13.50
C ALA A 98 7.20 15.32 14.00
N THR A 99 6.71 15.38 15.24
CA THR A 99 6.24 16.64 15.81
C THR A 99 6.87 16.98 17.15
N GLY A 100 7.05 18.28 17.36
CA GLY A 100 7.53 18.86 18.60
C GLY A 100 9.04 18.73 18.83
N ALA A 101 9.51 19.36 19.90
CA ALA A 101 10.94 19.44 20.24
C ALA A 101 11.58 18.07 20.58
N SER A 102 10.77 17.06 20.90
CA SER A 102 11.22 15.67 21.14
C SER A 102 11.20 14.80 19.88
N GLY A 103 10.72 15.33 18.75
CA GLY A 103 10.80 14.70 17.43
C GLY A 103 12.16 14.94 16.80
N ASP A 104 12.19 15.56 15.62
CA ASP A 104 13.42 16.01 14.96
C ASP A 104 13.81 17.47 15.35
N GLY A 105 12.96 18.14 16.12
CA GLY A 105 13.16 19.51 16.57
C GLY A 105 12.82 20.59 15.52
N ASN A 106 12.33 20.21 14.33
CA ASN A 106 11.98 21.14 13.26
C ASN A 106 10.50 21.53 13.30
N LEU A 107 10.15 22.50 14.15
CA LEU A 107 8.75 22.93 14.31
C LEU A 107 8.07 23.45 13.02
N GLY A 108 8.83 23.76 11.97
CA GLY A 108 8.31 24.29 10.70
C GLY A 108 7.61 23.25 9.81
N ASP A 109 7.89 21.95 10.02
CA ASP A 109 7.26 20.85 9.29
C ASP A 109 6.32 20.01 10.15
N ASP A 110 6.07 20.41 11.40
CA ASP A 110 5.18 19.73 12.33
C ASP A 110 3.78 19.51 11.72
N GLY A 111 3.33 18.25 11.75
CA GLY A 111 2.00 17.83 11.34
C GLY A 111 1.82 17.73 9.82
N LEU A 112 2.88 17.85 9.02
CA LEU A 112 2.80 17.54 7.60
C LEU A 112 2.47 16.05 7.38
N SER A 113 1.58 15.80 6.42
CA SER A 113 1.18 14.45 6.09
C SER A 113 2.25 13.69 5.32
N GLY A 114 2.29 12.38 5.57
CA GLY A 114 3.08 11.45 4.77
C GLY A 114 2.58 11.43 3.33
N LYS A 115 3.51 11.50 2.38
CA LYS A 115 3.20 11.46 0.96
C LYS A 115 2.98 10.03 0.52
N GLY A 116 1.90 9.78 -0.22
CA GLY A 116 1.66 8.46 -0.80
C GLY A 116 2.81 8.04 -1.72
N GLY A 117 3.01 6.75 -1.93
CA GLY A 117 3.89 6.27 -2.98
C GLY A 117 3.31 6.50 -4.37
N PRO A 118 4.00 6.09 -5.44
CA PRO A 118 3.41 5.90 -6.77
C PRO A 118 2.09 5.13 -6.68
N GLY A 119 1.00 5.70 -7.21
CA GLY A 119 -0.34 5.11 -7.12
C GLY A 119 -1.08 5.31 -5.79
N GLY A 120 -0.37 5.64 -4.72
CA GLY A 120 -0.94 5.77 -3.37
C GLY A 120 -1.42 7.18 -3.01
N PHE A 121 -2.26 7.27 -2.00
CA PHE A 121 -2.81 8.53 -1.50
C PHE A 121 -2.03 9.05 -0.29
N ASP A 122 -1.98 10.37 -0.13
CA ASP A 122 -1.34 11.01 1.03
C ASP A 122 -2.11 10.72 2.33
N GLY A 123 -1.40 10.77 3.46
CA GLY A 123 -2.02 10.74 4.78
C GLY A 123 -2.71 12.05 5.16
N GLY A 124 -3.35 12.04 6.32
CA GLY A 124 -4.02 13.20 6.91
C GLY A 124 -3.03 14.14 7.60
N ARG A 125 -3.32 15.44 7.59
CA ARG A 125 -2.53 16.43 8.32
C ARG A 125 -2.71 16.24 9.83
N GLY A 126 -1.67 16.45 10.61
CA GLY A 126 -1.79 16.52 12.06
C GLY A 126 -2.58 17.75 12.53
N GLY A 127 -3.23 17.64 13.69
CA GLY A 127 -4.02 18.72 14.27
C GLY A 127 -3.16 19.89 14.75
N ALA A 128 -3.71 21.10 14.80
CA ALA A 128 -2.96 22.28 15.23
C ALA A 128 -2.68 22.26 16.74
N ALA A 129 -1.56 22.88 17.13
CA ALA A 129 -1.24 23.13 18.53
C ALA A 129 -2.19 24.16 19.16
N GLY A 130 -2.17 24.27 20.49
CA GLY A 130 -2.86 25.34 21.21
C GLY A 130 -4.32 25.01 21.54
N ILE A 131 -4.66 23.73 21.68
CA ILE A 131 -5.95 23.33 22.25
C ILE A 131 -6.04 23.92 23.66
N LYS A 132 -7.08 24.71 23.93
CA LYS A 132 -7.30 25.38 25.23
C LYS A 132 -8.64 25.03 25.89
N ASP A 133 -9.58 24.42 25.18
CA ASP A 133 -10.91 24.08 25.69
C ASP A 133 -11.60 22.96 24.86
N ILE A 134 -12.63 22.30 25.45
CA ILE A 134 -13.41 21.17 24.93
C ILE A 134 -14.14 21.47 23.60
N THR A 135 -14.39 22.73 23.31
CA THR A 135 -15.14 23.18 22.12
C THR A 135 -14.23 23.35 20.90
N ASN A 136 -12.92 23.23 21.11
CA ASN A 136 -11.94 23.57 20.10
C ASN A 136 -11.61 22.39 19.17
N THR A 137 -12.28 22.34 18.02
CA THR A 137 -11.98 21.40 16.92
C THR A 137 -10.66 21.71 16.19
N GLN A 138 -9.97 22.82 16.48
CA GLN A 138 -8.70 23.21 15.84
C GLN A 138 -7.58 22.20 16.09
N GLY A 139 -7.70 21.39 17.14
CA GLY A 139 -6.77 20.33 17.48
C GLY A 139 -6.97 19.02 16.72
N SER A 140 -8.01 18.88 15.90
CA SER A 140 -8.29 17.62 15.22
C SER A 140 -7.35 17.38 14.05
N GLY A 141 -6.82 16.17 13.94
CA GLY A 141 -6.11 15.69 12.77
C GLY A 141 -7.07 15.49 11.59
N GLY A 142 -6.56 15.68 10.38
CA GLY A 142 -7.27 15.41 9.14
C GLY A 142 -7.37 13.91 8.85
N THR A 143 -8.40 13.51 8.11
CA THR A 143 -8.49 12.16 7.55
C THR A 143 -7.39 11.92 6.52
N GLY A 144 -6.97 10.67 6.35
CA GLY A 144 -6.18 10.28 5.20
C GLY A 144 -6.90 10.54 3.88
N LEU A 145 -6.19 10.44 2.77
CA LEU A 145 -6.80 10.43 1.44
C LEU A 145 -6.93 9.00 0.91
N GLY A 146 -7.82 8.81 -0.06
CA GLY A 146 -8.08 7.53 -0.70
C GLY A 146 -9.34 6.81 -0.19
N PRO A 147 -9.77 5.76 -0.89
CA PRO A 147 -11.07 5.09 -0.66
C PRO A 147 -11.19 4.38 0.70
N GLY A 148 -10.06 4.01 1.31
CA GLY A 148 -10.00 3.44 2.65
C GLY A 148 -9.27 4.33 3.63
N ALA A 149 -9.36 5.65 3.45
CA ALA A 149 -8.68 6.63 4.30
C ALA A 149 -8.92 6.42 5.81
N GLY A 150 -7.84 6.44 6.58
CA GLY A 150 -7.94 6.41 8.05
C GLY A 150 -8.54 7.70 8.60
N ALA A 151 -9.39 7.59 9.63
CA ALA A 151 -9.95 8.78 10.27
C ALA A 151 -8.87 9.57 11.04
N GLY A 152 -8.99 10.90 10.99
CA GLY A 152 -8.17 11.79 11.79
C GLY A 152 -8.60 11.77 13.25
N ALA A 153 -7.65 11.95 14.16
CA ALA A 153 -7.93 12.01 15.58
C ALA A 153 -8.62 13.31 15.97
N GLN A 154 -9.61 13.22 16.84
CA GLN A 154 -10.28 14.41 17.39
C GLN A 154 -9.44 15.00 18.53
N GLY A 155 -9.37 16.33 18.60
CA GLY A 155 -8.82 17.00 19.78
C GLY A 155 -9.71 16.71 21.00
N CYS A 156 -9.14 16.17 22.08
CA CYS A 156 -9.89 15.82 23.28
C CYS A 156 -9.33 16.48 24.54
N TYR A 157 -10.24 16.99 25.37
CA TYR A 157 -9.94 17.66 26.63
C TYR A 157 -10.57 16.86 27.78
N HIS A 158 -9.81 16.51 28.82
CA HIS A 158 -10.38 15.85 30.01
C HIS A 158 -10.94 16.87 30.99
N VAL A 159 -12.20 16.67 31.38
CA VAL A 159 -12.91 17.53 32.34
C VAL A 159 -12.46 17.26 33.79
N ALA A 160 -11.92 16.07 34.08
CA ALA A 160 -11.38 15.73 35.40
C ALA A 160 -9.85 15.90 35.43
N GLY A 161 -9.38 17.14 35.61
CA GLY A 161 -7.97 17.43 35.88
C GLY A 161 -7.25 18.39 34.91
N ASN A 162 -7.96 19.03 33.98
CA ASN A 162 -7.41 20.02 33.03
C ASN A 162 -6.26 19.49 32.14
N ASN A 163 -6.15 18.18 31.96
CA ASN A 163 -5.13 17.58 31.11
C ASN A 163 -5.65 17.38 29.68
N ILE A 164 -4.87 17.82 28.70
CA ILE A 164 -5.14 17.66 27.27
C ILE A 164 -4.40 16.40 26.80
N TYR A 165 -5.13 15.43 26.24
CA TYR A 165 -4.55 14.20 25.71
C TYR A 165 -4.55 14.23 24.19
N ALA A 166 -3.39 13.87 23.61
CA ALA A 166 -3.27 13.70 22.17
C ALA A 166 -3.69 12.27 21.76
N LEU A 167 -4.58 12.18 20.78
CA LEU A 167 -5.03 10.94 20.17
C LEU A 167 -4.28 10.68 18.87
N ARG A 168 -4.00 9.41 18.57
CA ARG A 168 -3.44 9.00 17.27
C ARG A 168 -4.55 8.87 16.24
N GLY A 169 -4.29 9.29 15.00
CA GLY A 169 -5.15 8.98 13.87
C GLY A 169 -5.17 7.48 13.57
N ALA A 170 -6.18 7.04 12.83
CA ALA A 170 -6.31 5.64 12.44
C ALA A 170 -5.60 5.36 11.11
N SER A 171 -5.31 4.09 10.83
CA SER A 171 -4.71 3.69 9.56
C SER A 171 -5.73 3.63 8.43
N GLY A 172 -5.24 3.76 7.19
CA GLY A 172 -6.00 3.38 6.02
C GLY A 172 -6.19 1.86 5.95
N SER A 173 -7.20 1.42 5.21
CA SER A 173 -7.58 0.01 5.10
C SER A 173 -7.57 -0.45 3.65
N PHE A 174 -6.92 -1.57 3.33
CA PHE A 174 -6.98 -2.20 2.00
C PHE A 174 -7.02 -3.71 2.15
N GLY A 175 -8.02 -4.38 1.57
CA GLY A 175 -8.22 -5.84 1.65
C GLY A 175 -8.53 -6.39 3.05
N ALA A 176 -8.20 -5.64 4.10
CA ALA A 176 -8.52 -5.89 5.51
C ALA A 176 -8.69 -4.56 6.25
N VAL A 177 -9.29 -4.61 7.44
CA VAL A 177 -9.42 -3.44 8.33
C VAL A 177 -8.03 -3.02 8.80
N GLY A 178 -7.72 -1.74 8.67
CA GLY A 178 -6.53 -1.12 9.24
C GLY A 178 -6.59 -1.02 10.76
N THR A 179 -5.56 -0.44 11.37
CA THR A 179 -5.53 -0.26 12.81
C THR A 179 -6.34 0.98 13.23
N ASN A 180 -7.18 0.82 14.25
CA ASN A 180 -7.84 1.95 14.89
C ASN A 180 -6.80 2.83 15.61
N GLY A 181 -7.01 4.14 15.56
CA GLY A 181 -6.26 5.09 16.34
C GLY A 181 -6.66 5.05 17.82
N SER A 182 -5.68 5.21 18.70
CA SER A 182 -5.86 5.26 20.16
C SER A 182 -4.89 6.28 20.77
N GLY A 183 -5.23 6.81 21.94
CA GLY A 183 -4.37 7.74 22.69
C GLY A 183 -3.12 7.05 23.25
N ALA A 184 -2.03 7.83 23.41
CA ALA A 184 -0.89 7.39 24.19
C ALA A 184 -1.13 7.72 25.68
N GLY A 185 -1.24 6.69 26.51
CA GLY A 185 -1.45 6.81 27.96
C GLY A 185 -2.89 6.54 28.40
N GLU A 186 -3.05 6.10 29.65
CA GLU A 186 -4.27 5.68 30.36
C GLU A 186 -5.38 6.76 30.47
N GLY A 187 -5.38 7.78 29.61
CA GLY A 187 -6.24 8.94 29.65
C GLY A 187 -7.51 8.81 28.80
N PHE A 188 -8.60 8.37 29.42
CA PHE A 188 -9.95 8.25 28.86
C PHE A 188 -10.61 9.58 28.43
N CYS A 189 -10.67 9.85 27.13
CA CYS A 189 -11.38 11.01 26.61
C CYS A 189 -12.90 10.86 26.79
N THR A 190 -13.51 11.58 27.73
CA THR A 190 -14.96 11.63 27.85
C THR A 190 -15.52 12.72 26.94
N THR A 191 -16.53 12.41 26.13
CA THR A 191 -17.36 13.45 25.54
C THR A 191 -18.04 14.26 26.67
N PRO A 192 -18.44 15.53 26.44
CA PRO A 192 -18.98 16.40 27.50
C PRO A 192 -20.31 15.94 28.13
N GLN A 193 -20.81 14.73 27.86
CA GLN A 193 -22.18 14.33 28.20
C GLN A 193 -22.33 13.22 29.22
N ASN A 194 -21.27 12.71 29.85
CA ASN A 194 -21.47 11.77 30.97
C ASN A 194 -20.32 11.75 31.96
N SER A 195 -20.50 12.42 33.10
CA SER A 195 -19.59 12.40 34.24
C SER A 195 -19.44 11.02 34.92
N ASN A 196 -20.08 9.97 34.42
CA ASN A 196 -20.03 8.60 34.95
C ASN A 196 -19.73 7.52 33.88
N GLY A 197 -19.25 7.90 32.68
CA GLY A 197 -19.05 6.97 31.57
C GLY A 197 -17.63 7.00 31.01
N VAL A 198 -16.85 5.97 31.32
CA VAL A 198 -15.54 5.68 30.73
C VAL A 198 -15.73 5.39 29.23
N SER A 199 -15.54 6.40 28.37
CA SER A 199 -15.61 6.23 26.91
C SER A 199 -14.21 6.12 26.32
N SER A 200 -13.84 4.94 25.83
CA SER A 200 -12.68 4.78 24.96
C SER A 200 -12.98 5.41 23.60
N ILE A 201 -12.51 6.64 23.36
CA ILE A 201 -12.58 7.24 22.01
C ILE A 201 -11.61 6.47 21.11
N SER A 202 -12.15 5.53 20.34
CA SER A 202 -11.44 4.84 19.27
C SER A 202 -11.64 5.62 17.98
N VAL A 203 -10.53 6.04 17.37
CA VAL A 203 -10.57 6.63 16.02
C VAL A 203 -10.62 5.46 15.05
N LEU A 204 -11.70 5.36 14.26
CA LEU A 204 -11.93 4.19 13.41
C LEU A 204 -10.97 4.17 12.22
N ALA A 205 -10.41 3.00 11.94
CA ALA A 205 -9.72 2.73 10.69
C ALA A 205 -10.64 3.00 9.50
N GLY A 206 -10.05 3.27 8.34
CA GLY A 206 -10.82 3.51 7.12
C GLY A 206 -11.68 2.31 6.75
N SER A 207 -12.73 2.55 5.96
CA SER A 207 -13.52 1.46 5.39
C SER A 207 -12.64 0.55 4.54
N ILE A 208 -12.84 -0.76 4.63
CA ILE A 208 -12.14 -1.70 3.76
C ILE A 208 -12.56 -1.44 2.31
N TYR A 209 -11.59 -1.27 1.42
CA TYR A 209 -11.80 -1.33 -0.01
C TYR A 209 -10.82 -2.31 -0.65
N GLY A 210 -11.11 -2.67 -1.90
CA GLY A 210 -10.28 -3.59 -2.66
C GLY A 210 -10.35 -5.03 -2.14
N SER A 211 -9.46 -5.86 -2.66
CA SER A 211 -9.33 -7.26 -2.28
C SER A 211 -7.86 -7.59 -2.19
N SER A 212 -7.43 -8.32 -1.16
CA SER A 212 -6.06 -8.81 -1.04
C SER A 212 -5.67 -9.78 -2.16
N SER A 213 -6.66 -10.33 -2.87
CA SER A 213 -6.47 -11.34 -3.92
C SER A 213 -6.53 -10.78 -5.34
N LEU A 214 -6.94 -9.51 -5.51
CA LEU A 214 -7.03 -8.86 -6.81
C LEU A 214 -6.03 -7.71 -6.88
N VAL A 215 -5.45 -7.50 -8.07
CA VAL A 215 -4.62 -6.34 -8.33
C VAL A 215 -5.51 -5.09 -8.23
N PRO A 216 -5.29 -4.20 -7.27
CA PRO A 216 -6.10 -3.01 -7.10
C PRO A 216 -5.76 -2.04 -8.23
N MET A 217 -6.78 -1.63 -8.97
CA MET A 217 -6.64 -0.53 -9.92
C MET A 217 -6.61 0.84 -9.23
N ILE A 218 -6.92 0.88 -7.93
CA ILE A 218 -6.88 2.07 -7.08
C ILE A 218 -5.83 1.80 -6.00
N GLY A 219 -4.81 2.67 -5.90
CA GLY A 219 -3.70 2.44 -4.98
C GLY A 219 -4.05 2.65 -3.51
N GLY A 220 -3.04 2.47 -2.65
CA GLY A 220 -3.20 2.43 -1.19
C GLY A 220 -3.69 3.74 -0.57
N SER A 221 -4.50 3.64 0.47
CA SER A 221 -5.04 4.79 1.21
C SER A 221 -4.11 5.26 2.32
N GLY A 222 -4.10 6.56 2.58
CA GLY A 222 -3.33 7.16 3.66
C GLY A 222 -3.99 6.98 5.04
N GLY A 223 -3.17 7.01 6.09
CA GLY A 223 -3.64 7.07 7.47
C GLY A 223 -4.09 8.47 7.87
N GLY A 224 -4.93 8.59 8.89
CA GLY A 224 -5.33 9.87 9.49
C GLY A 224 -4.24 10.49 10.37
N GLY A 225 -4.28 11.81 10.51
CA GLY A 225 -3.39 12.55 11.40
C GLY A 225 -3.78 12.42 12.87
N GLY A 226 -2.79 12.53 13.75
CA GLY A 226 -2.97 12.66 15.19
C GLY A 226 -3.51 14.03 15.58
N SER A 227 -4.13 14.13 16.76
CA SER A 227 -4.60 15.39 17.29
C SER A 227 -3.43 16.22 17.84
N GLY A 228 -3.54 17.53 17.78
CA GLY A 228 -2.64 18.43 18.49
C GLY A 228 -2.80 18.35 20.00
N GLY A 229 -1.85 18.95 20.71
CA GLY A 229 -1.92 19.17 22.15
C GLY A 229 -1.84 20.65 22.50
N ALA A 230 -1.71 20.95 23.80
CA ALA A 230 -1.59 22.32 24.29
C ALA A 230 -0.36 23.05 23.72
N ALA A 231 0.77 22.35 23.61
CA ALA A 231 2.07 22.92 23.27
C ALA A 231 2.56 22.57 21.85
N PHE A 232 2.12 21.45 21.27
CA PHE A 232 2.64 20.92 20.00
C PHE A 232 1.53 20.48 19.06
N GLY A 233 1.82 20.49 17.77
CA GLY A 233 0.95 19.94 16.73
C GLY A 233 0.90 18.41 16.78
N GLY A 234 -0.19 17.84 16.27
CA GLY A 234 -0.34 16.40 16.12
C GLY A 234 0.51 15.89 14.97
N SER A 235 0.89 14.62 14.98
CA SER A 235 1.64 14.01 13.88
C SER A 235 0.78 13.84 12.63
N GLY A 236 1.37 13.95 11.44
CA GLY A 236 0.71 13.56 10.20
C GLY A 236 0.49 12.05 10.09
N GLY A 237 -0.52 11.64 9.32
CA GLY A 237 -0.73 10.24 8.95
C GLY A 237 0.24 9.79 7.84
N GLY A 238 0.57 8.50 7.79
CA GLY A 238 1.42 7.92 6.74
C GLY A 238 0.73 7.86 5.38
N GLY A 239 1.51 7.96 4.30
CA GLY A 239 1.02 7.81 2.93
C GLY A 239 0.77 6.35 2.55
N GLY A 240 -0.27 6.09 1.76
CA GLY A 240 -0.58 4.78 1.23
C GLY A 240 0.32 4.40 0.04
N VAL A 241 0.34 3.11 -0.28
CA VAL A 241 1.09 2.54 -1.42
C VAL A 241 0.20 1.62 -2.24
N ALA A 242 0.24 1.72 -3.57
CA ALA A 242 -0.39 0.74 -4.44
C ALA A 242 0.42 -0.57 -4.40
N PRO A 243 -0.21 -1.74 -4.19
CA PRO A 243 0.54 -2.99 -4.23
C PRO A 243 1.08 -3.24 -5.64
N PHE A 244 2.34 -3.64 -5.71
CA PHE A 244 3.04 -3.98 -6.94
C PHE A 244 2.58 -5.35 -7.44
N SER A 245 2.03 -5.40 -8.65
CA SER A 245 1.69 -6.65 -9.33
C SER A 245 2.76 -7.00 -10.35
N SER A 246 3.63 -7.96 -10.02
CA SER A 246 4.29 -8.77 -11.04
C SER A 246 3.36 -9.92 -11.43
N PRO A 247 3.23 -10.29 -12.72
CA PRO A 247 2.49 -11.49 -13.10
C PRO A 247 2.98 -12.70 -12.28
N PRO A 248 2.08 -13.64 -11.93
CA PRO A 248 2.39 -14.73 -11.03
C PRO A 248 3.62 -15.51 -11.51
N ARG A 249 4.54 -15.79 -10.58
CA ARG A 249 5.56 -16.82 -10.72
C ARG A 249 4.87 -18.17 -10.75
N GLU A 250 4.36 -18.58 -11.90
CA GLU A 250 3.96 -19.95 -12.13
C GLU A 250 4.47 -20.42 -13.49
N LEU A 251 5.12 -21.59 -13.47
CA LEU A 251 5.69 -22.36 -14.59
C LEU A 251 7.12 -22.02 -15.06
N CYS A 252 8.10 -22.37 -14.22
CA CYS A 252 9.18 -23.26 -14.70
C CYS A 252 9.68 -24.18 -13.57
N ARG A 253 8.81 -25.04 -13.04
CA ARG A 253 9.28 -26.39 -12.70
C ARG A 253 9.31 -27.15 -14.02
N SER A 254 10.49 -27.20 -14.63
CA SER A 254 10.80 -28.19 -15.66
C SER A 254 10.49 -29.58 -15.11
N ALA A 255 9.40 -30.18 -15.57
CA ALA A 255 9.29 -31.63 -15.63
C ALA A 255 10.30 -32.07 -16.69
N GLY A 256 11.40 -32.70 -16.26
CA GLY A 256 12.46 -33.09 -17.19
C GLY A 256 13.76 -33.59 -16.56
N LYS A 257 13.72 -34.32 -15.45
CA LYS A 257 14.79 -35.27 -15.11
C LYS A 257 14.18 -36.65 -14.87
N PHE A 258 13.84 -37.32 -15.96
CA PHE A 258 13.93 -38.77 -16.06
C PHE A 258 15.22 -39.06 -16.84
N SER A 259 16.28 -39.44 -16.12
CA SER A 259 17.40 -40.18 -16.70
C SER A 259 17.29 -41.61 -16.17
N PRO A 260 17.08 -42.63 -17.01
CA PRO A 260 17.21 -44.01 -16.60
C PRO A 260 18.70 -44.45 -16.62
N MET A 261 19.06 -45.24 -15.61
CA MET A 261 20.12 -46.26 -15.53
C MET A 261 21.59 -45.89 -15.83
N VAL A 262 22.44 -45.97 -14.79
CA VAL A 262 23.62 -46.87 -14.72
C VAL A 262 23.85 -47.25 -13.24
N GLU A 263 23.36 -48.42 -12.83
CA GLU A 263 24.12 -49.56 -12.25
C GLU A 263 23.17 -50.76 -12.16
#